data_AF-A0A1B7WR86-F1
#
_entry.id   AF-A0A1B7WR86-F1
#
_cell.length_a   1.000
_cell.length_b   1.000
_cell.length_c   1.000
_cell.angle_alpha   90.00
_cell.angle_beta   90.00
_cell.angle_gamma   90.00
#
_symmetry.space_group_name_H-M   'P 1'
#
loop_
_entity.id
_entity.type
_entity.pdbx_description
1 polymer ?
#
loop_
_entity_poly.entity_id
_entity_poly.type
_entity_poly.pdbx_seq_one_letter_code
_entity_poly.pdbx_strand_id
1 'polypeptide(L)'
;SLREVNQPPNKWIVYEQILRIPYYFVYNRYTDEFHCFGLVMNRYQPLSMNGLGVWLEEAELGLGLWEGEYQGLTRQWLRWYDRDNNWLPTPEEREKQRAEREKQRADSAELEVAKLRQLLLAQGISLPNDQ
;
A
#
# COMPACT_ATOMS: atom_id res chain seq x y z
N SER A 1 -5.15 -16.77 43.73
CA SER A 1 -6.42 -16.19 43.24
C SER A 1 -6.80 -16.92 41.97
N LEU A 2 -7.88 -17.70 42.03
CA LEU A 2 -8.39 -18.59 40.98
C LEU A 2 -9.02 -17.73 39.87
N ARG A 3 -8.22 -17.19 38.96
CA ARG A 3 -8.78 -16.59 37.73
C ARG A 3 -9.24 -17.73 36.83
N GLU A 4 -10.53 -18.06 36.97
CA GLU A 4 -11.47 -18.48 35.92
C GLU A 4 -10.91 -19.43 34.84
N VAL A 5 -10.98 -20.72 35.12
CA VAL A 5 -10.67 -21.83 34.18
C VAL A 5 -11.61 -21.87 32.95
N ASN A 6 -12.62 -20.98 32.86
CA ASN A 6 -13.67 -20.98 31.83
C ASN A 6 -13.70 -19.76 30.89
N GLN A 7 -12.72 -18.85 30.95
CA GLN A 7 -12.64 -17.75 29.98
C GLN A 7 -11.65 -18.10 28.85
N PRO A 8 -11.99 -17.81 27.58
CA PRO A 8 -11.03 -17.98 26.50
C PRO A 8 -9.80 -17.08 26.75
N PRO A 9 -8.58 -17.54 26.41
CA PRO A 9 -7.38 -16.73 26.53
C PRO A 9 -7.52 -15.42 25.75
N ASN A 10 -6.89 -14.35 26.24
CA ASN A 10 -6.91 -13.07 25.53
C ASN A 10 -6.15 -13.15 24.20
N LYS A 11 -6.39 -12.19 23.30
CA LYS A 11 -5.76 -12.15 21.97
C LYS A 11 -4.23 -12.21 22.02
N TRP A 12 -3.62 -11.55 23.02
CA TRP A 12 -2.17 -11.58 23.21
C TRP A 12 -1.67 -13.01 23.43
N ILE A 13 -2.24 -13.73 24.40
CA ILE A 13 -1.89 -15.12 24.71
C ILE A 13 -2.13 -16.02 23.49
N VAL A 14 -3.25 -15.84 22.80
CA VAL A 14 -3.57 -16.62 21.59
C VAL A 14 -2.51 -16.40 20.51
N TYR A 15 -2.17 -15.15 20.20
CA TYR A 15 -1.23 -14.85 19.13
C TYR A 15 0.22 -15.18 19.50
N GLU A 16 0.64 -14.92 20.72
CA GLU A 16 2.01 -15.18 21.20
C GLU A 16 2.26 -16.68 21.43
N GLN A 17 1.40 -17.34 22.20
CA GLN A 17 1.71 -18.64 22.80
C GLN A 17 1.08 -19.82 22.04
N ILE A 18 -0.09 -19.61 21.43
CA ILE A 18 -0.83 -20.67 20.73
C ILE A 18 -0.53 -20.63 19.23
N LEU A 19 -0.84 -19.52 18.55
CA LEU A 19 -0.68 -19.37 17.10
C LEU A 19 0.75 -19.00 16.69
N ARG A 20 1.53 -18.39 17.59
CA ARG A 20 2.90 -17.92 17.35
C ARG A 20 2.99 -17.03 16.11
N ILE A 21 2.12 -16.04 16.01
CA ILE A 21 2.13 -15.08 14.90
C ILE A 21 3.42 -14.25 15.00
N PRO A 22 4.27 -14.18 13.95
CA PRO A 22 5.59 -13.54 14.02
C PRO A 22 5.54 -12.07 14.43
N TYR A 23 4.49 -11.35 14.02
CA TYR A 23 4.35 -9.92 14.27
C TYR A 23 2.98 -9.57 14.82
N TYR A 24 2.94 -8.64 15.78
CA TYR A 24 1.71 -8.12 16.36
C TYR A 24 1.74 -6.60 16.43
N PHE A 25 0.68 -5.97 15.94
CA PHE A 25 0.58 -4.52 15.80
C PHE A 25 -0.66 -4.00 16.51
N VAL A 26 -0.50 -2.89 17.23
CA VAL A 26 -1.59 -2.17 17.87
C VAL A 26 -1.52 -0.71 17.45
N TYR A 27 -2.59 -0.21 16.84
CA TYR A 27 -2.70 1.18 16.43
C TYR A 27 -3.95 1.82 17.03
N ASN A 28 -3.77 2.94 17.72
CA ASN A 28 -4.86 3.72 18.27
C ASN A 28 -5.18 4.89 17.34
N ARG A 29 -6.32 4.80 16.66
CA ARG A 29 -6.78 5.82 15.69
C ARG A 29 -7.16 7.19 16.28
N TYR A 30 -7.12 7.35 17.60
CA TYR A 30 -7.50 8.59 18.29
C TYR A 30 -6.29 9.32 18.88
N THR A 31 -5.24 8.58 19.26
CA THR A 31 -3.99 9.12 19.83
C THR A 31 -2.81 8.98 18.86
N ASP A 32 -3.02 8.32 17.73
CA ASP A 32 -2.03 7.93 16.74
C ASP A 32 -0.88 7.06 17.31
N GLU A 33 -1.09 6.47 18.49
CA GLU A 33 -0.11 5.56 19.10
C GLU A 33 -0.02 4.25 18.31
N PHE A 34 1.18 3.95 17.84
CA PHE A 34 1.49 2.74 17.10
C PHE A 34 2.53 1.91 17.84
N HIS A 35 2.17 0.69 18.21
CA HIS A 35 3.04 -0.26 18.90
C HIS A 35 3.22 -1.51 18.04
N CYS A 36 4.48 -1.92 17.89
CA CYS A 36 4.88 -3.06 17.09
C CYS A 36 5.60 -4.08 17.97
N PHE A 37 5.29 -5.36 17.80
CA PHE A 37 5.93 -6.44 18.52
C PHE A 37 6.33 -7.55 17.56
N GLY A 38 7.51 -8.12 17.80
CA GLY A 38 8.04 -9.29 17.08
C GLY A 38 8.18 -10.47 18.03
N LEU A 39 7.88 -11.68 17.55
CA LEU A 39 8.00 -12.90 18.33
C LEU A 39 9.46 -13.37 18.38
N VAL A 40 10.11 -13.20 19.53
CA VAL A 40 11.51 -13.58 19.76
C VAL A 40 11.55 -14.55 20.94
N MET A 41 12.12 -15.75 20.73
CA MET A 41 12.24 -16.79 21.77
C MET A 41 10.89 -17.07 22.48
N ASN A 42 9.81 -17.21 21.70
CA ASN A 42 8.43 -17.44 22.14
C ASN A 42 7.77 -16.30 22.94
N ARG A 43 8.30 -15.08 22.90
CA ARG A 43 7.65 -13.92 23.52
C ARG A 43 7.66 -12.72 22.59
N TYR A 44 6.62 -11.92 22.67
CA TYR A 44 6.58 -10.65 21.97
C TYR A 44 7.53 -9.66 22.62
N GLN A 45 8.40 -9.08 21.80
CA GLN A 45 9.30 -8.00 22.18
C GLN A 45 8.96 -6.76 21.34
N PRO A 46 9.02 -5.54 21.92
CA PRO A 46 8.82 -4.32 21.16
C PRO A 46 9.81 -4.21 20.00
N LEU A 47 9.31 -3.85 18.82
CA LEU A 47 10.14 -3.52 17.67
C LEU A 47 10.34 -2.02 17.60
N SER A 48 11.57 -1.61 17.28
CA SER A 48 11.88 -0.20 17.02
C SER A 48 11.30 0.22 15.68
N MET A 49 10.65 1.38 15.66
CA MET A 49 10.23 2.04 14.43
C MET A 49 11.33 2.97 13.96
N ASN A 50 11.79 2.82 12.73
CA ASN A 50 12.83 3.62 12.10
C ASN A 50 12.30 4.17 10.76
N GLY A 51 12.59 5.44 10.47
CA GLY A 51 12.11 6.05 9.23
C GLY A 51 10.58 6.06 9.15
N LEU A 52 10.01 5.41 8.11
CA LEU A 52 8.57 5.36 7.89
C LEU A 52 7.80 4.48 8.88
N GLY A 53 8.46 3.54 9.56
CA GLY A 53 7.80 2.62 10.47
C GLY A 53 8.66 1.41 10.85
N VAL A 54 8.07 0.23 10.87
CA VAL A 54 8.77 -1.02 11.16
C VAL A 54 8.98 -1.83 9.88
N TRP A 55 10.19 -2.34 9.69
CA TRP A 55 10.51 -3.24 8.58
C TRP A 55 10.40 -4.70 9.05
N LEU A 56 9.67 -5.52 8.30
CA LEU A 56 9.42 -6.92 8.59
C LEU A 56 10.26 -7.79 7.66
N GLU A 57 11.45 -8.20 8.12
CA GLU A 57 12.43 -8.91 7.30
C GLU A 57 11.85 -10.16 6.62
N GLU A 58 11.07 -10.97 7.33
CA GLU A 58 10.51 -12.22 6.79
C GLU A 58 9.44 -11.99 5.71
N ALA A 59 8.77 -10.84 5.74
CA ALA A 59 7.71 -10.50 4.80
C ALA A 59 8.20 -9.60 3.65
N GLU A 60 9.44 -9.10 3.73
CA GLU A 60 9.98 -8.07 2.84
C GLU A 60 9.03 -6.86 2.68
N LEU A 61 8.38 -6.49 3.78
CA LEU A 61 7.37 -5.45 3.83
C LEU A 61 7.56 -4.55 5.04
N GLY A 62 7.37 -3.25 4.83
CA GLY A 62 7.35 -2.25 5.89
C GLY A 62 5.93 -1.86 6.26
N LEU A 63 5.65 -1.65 7.54
CA LEU A 63 4.39 -1.08 8.03
C LEU A 63 4.66 0.23 8.73
N GLY A 64 3.97 1.29 8.34
CA GLY A 64 4.19 2.64 8.85
C GLY A 64 2.93 3.48 8.95
N LEU A 65 3.08 4.68 9.49
CA LEU A 65 2.02 5.68 9.55
C LEU A 65 2.19 6.65 8.38
N TRP A 66 1.14 6.75 7.57
CA TRP A 66 1.05 7.65 6.43
C TRP A 66 -0.06 8.67 6.68
N GLU A 67 0.25 9.95 6.53
CA GLU A 67 -0.74 11.02 6.62
C GLU A 67 -1.39 11.27 5.26
N GLY A 68 -2.72 11.19 5.22
CA GLY A 68 -3.47 11.57 4.04
C GLY A 68 -4.94 11.15 4.11
N GLU A 69 -5.62 11.26 2.97
CA GLU A 69 -7.04 10.98 2.86
C GLU A 69 -7.28 9.52 2.42
N TYR A 70 -8.07 8.78 3.21
CA TYR A 70 -8.56 7.47 2.84
C TYR A 70 -10.03 7.33 3.25
N GLN A 71 -10.87 6.86 2.33
CA GLN A 71 -12.32 6.77 2.50
C GLN A 71 -12.98 8.09 2.98
N GLY A 72 -12.52 9.24 2.47
CA GLY A 72 -13.07 10.56 2.79
C GLY A 72 -12.65 11.13 4.14
N LEU A 73 -11.65 10.52 4.80
CA LEU A 73 -11.13 10.95 6.10
C LEU A 73 -9.63 11.21 6.01
N THR A 74 -9.23 12.45 6.34
CA THR A 74 -7.83 12.87 6.39
C THR A 74 -7.27 12.66 7.79
N ARG A 75 -6.27 11.79 7.93
CA ARG A 75 -5.58 11.47 9.19
C ARG A 75 -4.35 10.60 8.96
N GLN A 76 -3.72 10.12 10.05
CA GLN A 76 -2.72 9.06 10.00
C GLN A 76 -3.38 7.69 9.79
N TRP A 77 -2.87 6.95 8.82
CA TRP A 77 -3.30 5.61 8.45
C TRP A 77 -2.13 4.64 8.50
N LEU A 78 -2.40 3.41 8.91
CA LEU A 78 -1.46 2.31 8.70
C LEU A 78 -1.35 2.02 7.21
N ARG A 79 -0.13 2.02 6.69
CA ARG A 79 0.15 1.78 5.28
C ARG A 79 1.38 0.90 5.11
N TRP A 80 1.33 0.02 4.11
CA TRP A 80 2.46 -0.82 3.73
C TRP A 80 3.43 -0.03 2.84
N TYR A 81 4.73 -0.23 3.02
CA TYR A 81 5.78 0.30 2.15
C TYR A 81 6.77 -0.79 1.73
N ASP A 82 7.44 -0.57 0.61
CA ASP A 82 8.45 -1.48 0.06
C ASP A 82 9.87 -1.19 0.58
N ARG A 83 10.85 -2.01 0.18
CA ARG A 83 12.26 -1.89 0.59
C ARG A 83 12.91 -0.55 0.26
N ASP A 84 12.35 0.16 -0.72
CA ASP A 84 12.85 1.45 -1.21
C ASP A 84 12.14 2.63 -0.52
N ASN A 85 11.35 2.35 0.52
CA ASN A 85 10.53 3.30 1.27
C ASN A 85 9.41 3.94 0.44
N ASN A 86 8.92 3.26 -0.60
CA ASN A 86 7.75 3.71 -1.32
C ASN A 86 6.48 3.10 -0.72
N TRP A 87 5.48 3.93 -0.49
CA TRP A 87 4.17 3.46 -0.04
C TRP A 87 3.52 2.61 -1.12
N LEU A 88 3.06 1.41 -0.74
CA LEU A 88 2.29 0.58 -1.63
C LEU A 88 0.97 1.28 -1.98
N PRO A 89 0.60 1.32 -3.27
CA PRO A 89 -0.62 1.98 -3.70
C PRO A 89 -1.84 1.17 -3.26
N THR A 90 -2.90 1.87 -2.83
CA THR A 90 -4.21 1.26 -2.61
C THR A 90 -4.78 0.76 -3.94
N PRO A 91 -5.78 -0.16 -3.93
CA PRO A 91 -6.45 -0.56 -5.16
C PRO A 91 -6.98 0.62 -5.97
N GLU A 92 -7.54 1.63 -5.31
CA GLU A 92 -8.08 2.83 -5.95
C GLU A 92 -6.97 3.69 -6.58
N GLU A 93 -5.85 3.88 -5.88
CA GLU A 93 -4.69 4.60 -6.42
C GLU A 93 -4.07 3.84 -7.60
N ARG A 94 -3.99 2.52 -7.52
CA ARG A 94 -3.50 1.66 -8.61
C ARG A 94 -4.38 1.78 -9.84
N GLU A 95 -5.70 1.81 -9.66
CA GLU A 95 -6.64 1.98 -10.78
C GLU A 95 -6.51 3.37 -11.41
N LYS A 96 -6.41 4.43 -10.60
CA LYS A 96 -6.15 5.78 -11.11
C LYS A 96 -4.84 5.84 -11.91
N GLN A 97 -3.77 5.20 -11.42
CA GLN A 97 -2.49 5.12 -12.14
C GLN A 97 -2.61 4.37 -13.47
N ARG A 98 -3.44 3.32 -13.54
CA ARG A 98 -3.70 2.59 -14.79
C ARG A 98 -4.46 3.46 -15.79
N ALA A 99 -5.57 4.06 -15.36
CA ALA A 99 -6.38 4.94 -16.20
C ALA A 99 -5.55 6.11 -16.75
N GLU A 100 -4.72 6.74 -15.91
CA GLU A 100 -3.85 7.83 -16.33
C GLU A 100 -2.80 7.36 -17.35
N ARG A 101 -2.20 6.18 -17.13
CA ARG A 101 -1.24 5.59 -18.08
C ARG A 101 -1.88 5.24 -19.42
N GLU A 102 -3.12 4.74 -19.41
CA GLU A 102 -3.87 4.44 -20.64
C GLU A 102 -4.23 5.71 -21.39
N LYS A 103 -4.66 6.76 -20.68
CA LYS A 103 -4.93 8.07 -21.27
C LYS A 103 -3.69 8.65 -21.94
N GLN A 104 -2.54 8.64 -21.25
CA GLN A 104 -1.27 9.13 -21.82
C GLN A 104 -0.84 8.34 -23.08
N ARG A 105 -1.12 7.03 -23.13
CA ARG A 105 -0.88 6.19 -24.31
C ARG A 105 -1.81 6.55 -25.47
N ALA A 106 -3.08 6.81 -25.18
CA ALA A 106 -4.04 7.24 -26.20
C ALA A 106 -3.62 8.60 -26.78
N ASP A 107 -3.34 9.58 -25.92
CA ASP A 107 -2.94 10.93 -26.31
C ASP A 107 -1.67 10.93 -27.19
N SER A 108 -0.67 10.11 -26.82
CA SER A 108 0.56 9.99 -27.61
C SER A 108 0.33 9.31 -28.98
N ALA A 109 -0.52 8.27 -29.04
CA ALA A 109 -0.88 7.63 -30.29
C ALA A 109 -1.67 8.56 -31.22
N GLU A 110 -2.61 9.35 -30.68
CA GLU A 110 -3.36 10.35 -31.45
C GLU A 110 -2.44 11.42 -32.04
N LEU A 111 -1.48 11.91 -31.26
CA LEU A 111 -0.50 12.88 -31.73
C LEU A 111 0.37 12.32 -32.86
N GLU A 112 0.80 11.06 -32.75
CA GLU A 112 1.59 10.39 -33.78
C GLU A 112 0.78 10.16 -35.06
N VAL A 113 -0.47 9.71 -34.94
CA VAL A 113 -1.39 9.57 -36.08
C VAL A 113 -1.62 10.91 -36.74
N ALA A 114 -1.88 11.99 -35.99
CA ALA A 114 -2.06 13.33 -36.54
C ALA A 114 -0.83 13.79 -37.33
N LYS A 115 0.37 13.55 -36.78
CA LYS A 115 1.64 13.89 -37.44
C LYS A 115 1.85 13.08 -38.72
N LEU A 116 1.59 11.78 -38.70
CA LEU A 116 1.70 10.93 -39.89
C LEU A 116 0.71 11.34 -40.97
N ARG A 117 -0.54 11.67 -40.60
CA ARG A 117 -1.54 12.17 -41.55
C ARG A 117 -1.08 13.48 -42.23
N GLN A 118 -0.53 14.41 -41.46
CA GLN A 118 0.04 15.65 -42.02
C GLN A 118 1.19 15.37 -42.99
N LEU A 119 2.08 14.43 -42.65
CA LEU A 119 3.19 14.04 -43.53
C LEU A 119 2.70 13.39 -44.83
N LEU A 120 1.70 12.51 -44.77
CA LEU A 120 1.12 11.86 -45.95
C LEU A 120 0.43 12.88 -46.88
N LEU A 121 -0.34 13.82 -46.31
CA LEU A 121 -0.93 14.92 -47.07
C LEU A 121 0.13 15.80 -47.74
N ALA A 122 1.22 16.12 -47.04
CA ALA A 122 2.34 16.87 -47.59
C ALA A 122 3.07 16.14 -48.73
N GLN A 123 3.03 14.80 -48.75
CA GLN A 123 3.58 13.96 -49.81
C GLN A 123 2.58 13.69 -50.95
N GLY A 124 1.37 14.25 -50.90
CA GLY A 124 0.35 14.10 -51.94
C GLY A 124 -0.37 12.75 -51.92
N ILE A 125 -0.30 12.00 -50.83
CA ILE A 125 -0.98 10.72 -50.64
C ILE A 125 -2.34 10.98 -49.97
N SER A 126 -3.45 10.62 -50.63
CA SER A 126 -4.79 10.74 -50.05
C SER A 126 -5.07 9.61 -49.06
N LEU A 127 -5.69 9.95 -47.93
CA LEU A 127 -6.10 8.99 -46.91
C LEU A 127 -7.55 8.52 -47.19
N PRO A 128 -7.83 7.20 -47.17
CA PRO A 128 -9.17 6.69 -47.41
C PRO A 128 -10.03 6.85 -46.14
N ASN A 129 -10.57 8.04 -45.91
CA ASN A 129 -11.82 8.23 -45.14
C ASN A 129 -12.40 9.67 -45.15
N ASP A 130 -12.04 10.53 -46.11
CA ASP A 130 -12.77 11.78 -46.34
C ASP A 130 -14.03 11.50 -47.17
N GLN A 131 -15.07 10.95 -46.52
CA GLN A 131 -16.48 11.04 -46.95
C GLN A 131 -17.37 11.38 -45.75
#